data_AF-A0A497JJ61-F1
#
_entry.id   AF-A0A497JJ61-F1
#
_cell.length_a   1.000
_cell.length_b   1.000
_cell.length_c   1.000
_cell.angle_alpha   90.00
_cell.angle_beta   90.00
_cell.angle_gamma   90.00
#
_symmetry.space_group_name_H-M   'P 1'
#
loop_
_entity.id
_entity.type
_entity.pdbx_description
1 polymer ?
#
loop_
_entity_poly.entity_id
_entity_poly.type
_entity_poly.pdbx_seq_one_letter_code
_entity_poly.pdbx_strand_id
1 'polypeptide(L)'
;VTATDVANANLGKPLNITLEHSPVLKAAVWERYCSFSERVLWEGTLKYPQRSIYSTYDYELFVDDNTGEGHIWIPATKVPAEGTRIKILYSTATSYTNYGNITFMHEENNVTRTDAESLKYTSPMWGLTFFTDWLGVTHIFTIGNADFAITNSTKLTDGAKCSLTGTMDWWASDIKVFKEDIADICVYWQDDWEANATANGITVTFDRFRLYWNIAPPGEDVHIDWAHIDVDYNITVVYIAADDAYNITIWLNINGEGLEDDQLYDERIPGRYEWVVVGNHSRALDSVGAALVSAAFKNKQVEIGLGGLDMPDIAWGPRLPYLLSDMGYPSWRGGPAWTNWYDSIGRLALRDDWCTTWPVSSSNVISVGGPPANLVTEYFNEFTEAMMIYGILPPLTTDYLVDSIFALSCWNKTAYHVQFSGGEQTVGYAVVSTYKDINGTVGFIIYGWTGQDTYYACKWFHEEGIFQLQDFPLCVTSLILEIDYSTHSPSVSVVECLGPISETLVHGVKGGIHPDP
;
A
#
# COMPACT_ATOMS: atom_id res chain seq x y z
N VAL A 1 13.20 14.53 23.17
CA VAL A 1 14.50 15.23 23.30
C VAL A 1 15.17 14.84 24.61
N THR A 2 16.44 14.45 24.54
CA THR A 2 17.24 13.96 25.67
C THR A 2 18.15 15.05 26.25
N ALA A 3 18.69 14.84 27.45
CA ALA A 3 19.73 15.71 28.03
C ALA A 3 20.94 15.88 27.08
N THR A 4 21.33 14.81 26.40
CA THR A 4 22.44 14.81 25.44
C THR A 4 22.16 15.74 24.26
N ASP A 5 20.93 15.74 23.74
CA ASP A 5 20.54 16.63 22.62
C ASP A 5 20.67 18.10 23.02
N VAL A 6 20.22 18.46 24.22
CA VAL A 6 20.33 19.81 24.76
C VAL A 6 21.80 20.20 25.01
N ALA A 7 22.61 19.28 25.55
CA ALA A 7 24.03 19.52 25.75
C ALA A 7 24.77 19.75 24.41
N ASN A 8 24.44 18.97 23.38
CA ASN A 8 24.97 19.16 22.03
C ASN A 8 24.52 20.49 21.42
N ALA A 9 23.26 20.88 21.61
CA ALA A 9 22.73 22.16 21.17
C ALA A 9 23.49 23.36 21.78
N ASN A 10 23.86 23.28 23.07
CA ASN A 10 24.68 24.30 23.73
C ASN A 10 26.11 24.41 23.16
N LEU A 11 26.59 23.37 22.47
CA LEU A 11 27.85 23.39 21.72
C LEU A 11 27.66 23.84 20.26
N GLY A 12 26.46 24.31 19.88
CA GLY A 12 26.12 24.77 18.54
C GLY A 12 25.79 23.64 17.56
N LYS A 13 25.60 22.40 18.02
CA LYS A 13 25.25 21.26 17.16
C LYS A 13 23.72 21.14 17.00
N PRO A 14 23.19 21.03 15.77
CA PRO A 14 21.76 20.81 15.57
C PRO A 14 21.34 19.43 16.08
N LEU A 15 20.05 19.27 16.37
CA LEU A 15 19.43 17.96 16.60
C LEU A 15 19.04 17.36 15.24
N ASN A 16 19.58 16.20 14.93
CA ASN A 16 19.23 15.42 13.74
C ASN A 16 18.40 14.21 14.16
N ILE A 17 17.21 14.06 13.57
CA ILE A 17 16.32 12.91 13.78
C ILE A 17 16.19 12.19 12.43
N THR A 18 16.75 10.98 12.34
CA THR A 18 16.54 10.08 11.19
C THR A 18 15.12 9.52 11.22
N LEU A 19 14.44 9.55 10.08
CA LEU A 19 13.13 8.95 9.91
C LEU A 19 13.26 7.44 9.70
N GLU A 20 12.38 6.68 10.36
CA GLU A 20 12.46 5.22 10.42
C GLU A 20 12.02 4.52 9.12
N HIS A 21 11.24 5.20 8.28
CA HIS A 21 10.75 4.66 7.02
C HIS A 21 11.26 5.50 5.84
N SER A 22 11.65 4.80 4.79
CA SER A 22 12.10 5.34 3.51
C SER A 22 11.39 4.57 2.38
N PRO A 23 11.28 5.14 1.18
CA PRO A 23 11.80 6.45 0.76
C PRO A 23 10.81 7.58 1.06
N VAL A 24 11.28 8.68 1.63
CA VAL A 24 10.42 9.78 2.10
C VAL A 24 9.94 10.65 0.93
N LEU A 25 8.62 10.86 0.83
CA LEU A 25 8.01 11.78 -0.12
C LEU A 25 8.10 13.22 0.40
N LYS A 26 9.02 13.99 -0.17
CA LYS A 26 9.20 15.42 0.16
C LYS A 26 8.40 16.30 -0.79
N ALA A 27 7.30 16.85 -0.31
CA ALA A 27 6.55 17.85 -1.06
C ALA A 27 7.36 19.15 -1.23
N ALA A 28 7.40 19.67 -2.46
CA ALA A 28 8.11 20.91 -2.80
C ALA A 28 7.55 22.14 -2.06
N VAL A 29 6.22 22.21 -1.90
CA VAL A 29 5.51 23.26 -1.17
C VAL A 29 4.79 22.62 0.01
N TRP A 30 5.11 23.04 1.24
CA TRP A 30 4.69 22.37 2.46
C TRP A 30 3.19 22.51 2.78
N GLU A 31 2.60 23.62 2.34
CA GLU A 31 1.19 23.98 2.50
C GLU A 31 0.33 23.59 1.29
N ARG A 32 0.91 22.87 0.31
CA ARG A 32 0.20 22.56 -0.93
C ARG A 32 -1.07 21.77 -0.65
N TYR A 33 -2.19 22.27 -1.16
CA TYR A 33 -3.47 21.57 -1.12
C TYR A 33 -3.39 20.23 -1.88
N CYS A 34 -4.09 19.21 -1.38
CA CYS A 34 -4.06 17.82 -1.90
C CYS A 34 -2.67 17.17 -1.96
N SER A 35 -1.71 17.63 -1.15
CA SER A 35 -0.41 16.98 -0.97
C SER A 35 -0.14 16.85 0.52
N PHE A 36 0.02 15.62 1.02
CA PHE A 36 0.52 15.45 2.38
C PHE A 36 1.99 15.86 2.40
N SER A 37 2.33 16.81 3.26
CA SER A 37 3.72 17.14 3.59
C SER A 37 3.94 16.79 5.05
N GLU A 38 5.18 16.58 5.45
CA GLU A 38 5.50 16.21 6.82
C GLU A 38 4.92 17.22 7.82
N ARG A 39 4.52 16.73 8.99
CA ARG A 39 4.05 17.57 10.10
C ARG A 39 4.90 17.24 11.32
N VAL A 40 5.60 18.23 11.83
CA VAL A 40 6.40 18.10 13.06
C VAL A 40 5.68 18.84 14.17
N LEU A 41 5.35 18.15 15.25
CA LEU A 41 4.68 18.71 16.42
C LEU A 41 5.57 18.58 17.64
N TRP A 42 5.72 19.65 18.41
CA TRP A 42 6.37 19.64 19.72
C TRP A 42 5.29 19.82 20.79
N GLU A 43 5.09 18.81 21.64
CA GLU A 43 3.97 18.81 22.62
C GLU A 43 2.62 19.16 21.98
N GLY A 44 2.32 18.57 20.81
CA GLY A 44 1.10 18.83 20.05
C GLY A 44 1.04 20.18 19.32
N THR A 45 2.06 21.04 19.45
CA THR A 45 2.13 22.32 18.73
C THR A 45 2.85 22.14 17.40
N LEU A 46 2.16 22.43 16.29
CA LEU A 46 2.71 22.39 14.93
C LEU A 46 3.93 23.32 14.78
N LYS A 47 4.94 22.82 14.07
CA LYS A 47 6.18 23.52 13.73
C LYS A 47 6.34 23.61 12.23
N TYR A 48 7.10 24.63 11.80
CA TYR A 48 7.21 25.01 10.39
C TYR A 48 8.57 24.64 9.82
N PRO A 49 8.66 23.98 8.66
CA PRO A 49 9.93 23.74 8.00
C PRO A 49 10.45 25.03 7.35
N GLN A 50 11.75 25.06 7.04
CA GLN A 50 12.39 26.18 6.32
C GLN A 50 11.76 26.51 4.97
N ARG A 51 11.14 25.51 4.31
CA ARG A 51 10.46 25.70 3.03
C ARG A 51 8.98 26.11 3.14
N SER A 52 8.49 26.33 4.36
CA SER A 52 7.15 26.89 4.56
C SER A 52 7.08 28.33 4.06
N ILE A 53 5.87 28.82 3.78
CA ILE A 53 5.63 30.22 3.43
C ILE A 53 5.82 31.18 4.61
N TYR A 54 5.89 30.63 5.83
CA TYR A 54 6.06 31.41 7.05
C TYR A 54 7.54 31.80 7.20
N SER A 55 7.78 33.09 7.48
CA SER A 55 9.14 33.65 7.57
C SER A 55 9.99 33.08 8.72
N THR A 56 9.33 32.49 9.72
CA THR A 56 9.98 31.87 10.88
C THR A 56 9.84 30.36 10.74
N TYR A 57 10.95 29.68 10.54
CA TYR A 57 11.00 28.22 10.52
C TYR A 57 11.43 27.66 11.88
N ASP A 58 11.27 26.36 12.08
CA ASP A 58 11.65 25.62 13.29
C ASP A 58 12.62 24.48 12.97
N TYR A 59 12.51 23.88 11.78
CA TYR A 59 13.32 22.74 11.34
C TYR A 59 13.54 22.74 9.81
N GLU A 60 14.34 21.80 9.33
CA GLU A 60 14.50 21.45 7.92
C GLU A 60 14.28 19.94 7.72
N LEU A 61 13.59 19.55 6.64
CA LEU A 61 13.54 18.17 6.18
C LEU A 61 14.56 18.01 5.05
N PHE A 62 15.56 17.17 5.28
CA PHE A 62 16.49 16.68 4.26
C PHE A 62 16.08 15.26 3.85
N VAL A 63 16.19 14.92 2.58
CA VAL A 63 15.98 13.56 2.06
C VAL A 63 17.19 13.25 1.18
N ASP A 64 17.84 12.12 1.41
CA ASP A 64 18.96 11.68 0.58
C ASP A 64 18.43 11.19 -0.78
N ASP A 65 18.91 11.80 -1.86
CA ASP A 65 18.44 11.49 -3.21
C ASP A 65 18.86 10.08 -3.69
N ASN A 66 19.79 9.40 -3.01
CA ASN A 66 20.26 8.05 -3.37
C ASN A 66 19.64 6.93 -2.53
N THR A 67 19.16 7.22 -1.31
CA THR A 67 18.56 6.20 -0.44
C THR A 67 17.10 6.48 -0.10
N GLY A 68 16.62 7.71 -0.33
CA GLY A 68 15.30 8.15 0.10
C GLY A 68 15.19 8.33 1.62
N GLU A 69 16.28 8.20 2.37
CA GLU A 69 16.30 8.37 3.83
C GLU A 69 16.03 9.83 4.20
N GLY A 70 15.04 10.06 5.08
CA GLY A 70 14.67 11.39 5.53
C GLY A 70 15.28 11.75 6.89
N HIS A 71 15.61 13.03 7.06
CA HIS A 71 16.16 13.57 8.29
C HIS A 71 15.49 14.90 8.66
N ILE A 72 15.04 15.01 9.91
CA ILE A 72 14.57 16.28 10.49
C ILE A 72 15.71 16.94 11.26
N TRP A 73 16.13 18.10 10.75
CA TRP A 73 17.19 18.93 11.32
C TRP A 73 16.60 20.09 12.08
N ILE A 74 16.79 20.12 13.40
CA ILE A 74 16.38 21.24 14.26
C ILE A 74 17.64 22.06 14.59
N PRO A 75 17.71 23.35 14.22
CA PRO A 75 18.84 24.20 14.54
C PRO A 75 19.16 24.21 16.04
N ALA A 76 20.45 24.25 16.40
CA ALA A 76 20.90 24.24 17.79
C ALA A 76 20.18 25.27 18.68
N THR A 77 19.89 26.46 18.14
CA THR A 77 19.19 27.53 18.85
C THR A 77 17.69 27.29 19.06
N LYS A 78 17.12 26.23 18.48
CA LYS A 78 15.69 25.90 18.50
C LYS A 78 15.40 24.50 19.08
N VAL A 79 16.43 23.77 19.49
CA VAL A 79 16.25 22.47 20.16
C VAL A 79 15.39 22.70 21.41
N PRO A 80 14.23 22.03 21.53
CA PRO A 80 13.33 22.28 22.64
C PRO A 80 13.89 21.66 23.94
N ALA A 81 13.27 21.96 25.07
CA ALA A 81 13.74 21.50 26.37
C ALA A 81 13.80 19.96 26.46
N GLU A 82 14.70 19.46 27.31
CA GLU A 82 14.74 18.04 27.65
C GLU A 82 13.34 17.54 28.06
N GLY A 83 12.98 16.34 27.61
CA GLY A 83 11.68 15.74 27.85
C GLY A 83 10.62 16.10 26.80
N THR A 84 10.86 17.11 25.95
CA THR A 84 9.94 17.47 24.87
C THR A 84 9.73 16.29 23.92
N ARG A 85 8.47 15.91 23.71
CA ARG A 85 8.00 14.91 22.74
C ARG A 85 7.85 15.57 21.38
N ILE A 86 8.52 14.98 20.40
CA ILE A 86 8.46 15.39 18.99
C ILE A 86 7.72 14.30 18.23
N LYS A 87 6.54 14.63 17.68
CA LYS A 87 5.78 13.76 16.77
C LYS A 87 6.07 14.21 15.35
N ILE A 88 6.45 13.27 14.49
CA ILE A 88 6.76 13.53 13.08
C ILE A 88 5.86 12.66 12.23
N LEU A 89 5.04 13.29 11.41
CA LEU A 89 4.19 12.65 10.43
C LEU A 89 4.80 12.88 9.06
N TYR A 90 4.86 11.87 8.21
CA TYR A 90 5.42 11.98 6.85
C TYR A 90 4.82 10.87 5.98
N SER A 91 5.06 10.95 4.68
CA SER A 91 4.65 9.90 3.72
C SER A 91 5.87 9.31 3.06
N THR A 92 5.80 8.04 2.70
CA THR A 92 6.81 7.33 1.93
C THR A 92 6.24 6.87 0.61
N ALA A 93 7.10 6.62 -0.39
CA ALA A 93 6.67 5.92 -1.58
C ALA A 93 6.37 4.47 -1.21
N THR A 94 5.35 3.91 -1.85
CA THR A 94 4.91 2.53 -1.61
C THR A 94 5.00 1.67 -2.86
N SER A 95 5.52 2.20 -3.98
CA SER A 95 5.61 1.51 -5.25
C SER A 95 6.94 1.84 -5.94
N TYR A 96 7.50 0.87 -6.64
CA TYR A 96 8.74 0.99 -7.39
C TYR A 96 8.70 0.11 -8.63
N THR A 97 9.26 0.64 -9.72
CA THR A 97 9.40 -0.06 -11.00
C THR A 97 10.88 -0.13 -11.33
N ASN A 98 11.36 -1.33 -11.65
CA ASN A 98 12.74 -1.56 -12.05
C ASN A 98 12.82 -1.79 -13.56
N TYR A 99 13.60 -0.94 -14.25
CA TYR A 99 13.92 -1.04 -15.68
C TYR A 99 15.38 -1.47 -15.91
N GLY A 100 16.08 -1.87 -14.84
CA GLY A 100 17.49 -2.21 -14.87
C GLY A 100 17.73 -3.59 -15.48
N ASN A 101 19.00 -3.88 -15.71
CA ASN A 101 19.46 -5.18 -16.16
C ASN A 101 20.47 -5.79 -15.19
N ILE A 102 20.56 -7.11 -15.20
CA ILE A 102 21.43 -7.89 -14.32
C ILE A 102 22.29 -8.77 -15.20
N THR A 103 23.57 -8.46 -15.25
CA THR A 103 24.53 -9.17 -16.10
C THR A 103 25.35 -10.17 -15.31
N PHE A 104 25.47 -11.39 -15.83
CA PHE A 104 26.44 -12.39 -15.40
C PHE A 104 27.43 -12.64 -16.53
N MET A 105 28.71 -12.74 -16.17
CA MET A 105 29.77 -13.06 -17.12
C MET A 105 30.68 -14.14 -16.53
N HIS A 106 30.93 -15.17 -17.32
CA HIS A 106 31.85 -16.25 -16.97
C HIS A 106 32.79 -16.54 -18.13
N GLU A 107 34.06 -16.76 -17.80
CA GLU A 107 35.08 -17.18 -18.75
C GLU A 107 35.75 -18.45 -18.22
N GLU A 108 35.83 -19.47 -19.06
CA GLU A 108 36.59 -20.69 -18.80
C GLU A 108 37.58 -20.92 -19.94
N ASN A 109 38.85 -21.05 -19.59
CA ASN A 109 39.93 -21.18 -20.55
C ASN A 109 40.52 -22.59 -20.48
N ASN A 110 41.04 -23.07 -21.61
CA ASN A 110 41.72 -24.35 -21.73
C ASN A 110 40.84 -25.57 -21.37
N VAL A 111 39.55 -25.53 -21.71
CA VAL A 111 38.67 -26.70 -21.62
C VAL A 111 39.11 -27.73 -22.66
N THR A 112 39.65 -28.86 -22.21
CA THR A 112 40.24 -29.87 -23.10
C THR A 112 39.23 -30.32 -24.16
N ARG A 113 39.64 -30.33 -25.44
CA ARG A 113 38.74 -30.68 -26.54
C ARG A 113 38.47 -32.18 -26.58
N THR A 114 37.19 -32.54 -26.67
CA THR A 114 36.71 -33.87 -27.05
C THR A 114 35.74 -33.77 -28.25
N ASP A 115 35.36 -34.90 -28.86
CA ASP A 115 34.42 -34.91 -30.00
C ASP A 115 32.98 -34.51 -29.58
N ALA A 116 32.65 -34.70 -28.29
CA ALA A 116 31.44 -34.21 -27.64
C ALA A 116 31.75 -33.90 -26.17
N GLU A 117 31.79 -32.62 -25.83
CA GLU A 117 32.01 -32.13 -24.47
C GLU A 117 30.69 -31.66 -23.86
N SER A 118 30.32 -32.17 -22.68
CA SER A 118 29.17 -31.68 -21.92
C SER A 118 29.66 -30.84 -20.74
N LEU A 119 29.23 -29.59 -20.70
CA LEU A 119 29.59 -28.64 -19.66
C LEU A 119 28.37 -28.30 -18.82
N LYS A 120 28.57 -28.24 -17.51
CA LYS A 120 27.52 -27.98 -16.53
C LYS A 120 28.05 -27.10 -15.42
N TYR A 121 27.43 -25.95 -15.25
CA TYR A 121 27.71 -25.03 -14.16
C TYR A 121 26.58 -25.11 -13.15
N THR A 122 26.71 -25.93 -12.11
CA THR A 122 25.70 -26.03 -11.04
C THR A 122 26.06 -25.11 -9.87
N SER A 123 25.13 -24.22 -9.50
CA SER A 123 25.30 -23.21 -8.45
C SER A 123 26.67 -22.50 -8.49
N PRO A 124 27.09 -21.98 -9.65
CA PRO A 124 28.39 -21.37 -9.80
C PRO A 124 28.53 -20.13 -8.90
N MET A 125 29.73 -19.89 -8.36
CA MET A 125 30.02 -18.68 -7.58
C MET A 125 29.86 -17.39 -8.39
N TRP A 126 30.06 -17.44 -9.71
CA TRP A 126 29.87 -16.29 -10.60
C TRP A 126 28.39 -15.98 -10.85
N GLY A 127 27.51 -16.92 -10.56
CA GLY A 127 26.09 -16.84 -10.84
C GLY A 127 25.28 -16.29 -9.68
N LEU A 128 25.82 -15.41 -8.84
CA LEU A 128 25.07 -14.79 -7.75
C LEU A 128 25.24 -13.28 -7.79
N THR A 129 24.13 -12.57 -7.70
CA THR A 129 24.10 -11.12 -7.50
C THR A 129 22.90 -10.74 -6.65
N PHE A 130 22.99 -9.62 -5.96
CA PHE A 130 21.90 -9.08 -5.17
C PHE A 130 21.98 -7.57 -5.14
N PHE A 131 20.82 -6.94 -4.95
CA PHE A 131 20.71 -5.52 -4.69
C PHE A 131 19.49 -5.27 -3.80
N THR A 132 19.52 -4.14 -3.12
CA THR A 132 18.37 -3.62 -2.38
C THR A 132 17.85 -2.42 -3.16
N ASP A 133 16.56 -2.43 -3.45
CA ASP A 133 15.94 -1.37 -4.23
C ASP A 133 15.44 -0.20 -3.37
N TRP A 134 14.69 0.69 -4.02
CA TRP A 134 14.23 1.95 -3.43
C TRP A 134 13.20 1.76 -2.32
N LEU A 135 12.46 0.65 -2.30
CA LEU A 135 11.54 0.30 -1.21
C LEU A 135 12.22 -0.47 -0.07
N GLY A 136 13.51 -0.75 -0.21
CA GLY A 136 14.28 -1.56 0.74
C GLY A 136 14.14 -3.06 0.52
N VAL A 137 13.48 -3.49 -0.56
CA VAL A 137 13.33 -4.91 -0.92
C VAL A 137 14.66 -5.42 -1.45
N THR A 138 15.13 -6.56 -0.94
CA THR A 138 16.38 -7.15 -1.41
C THR A 138 16.08 -8.27 -2.39
N HIS A 139 16.52 -8.10 -3.64
CA HIS A 139 16.40 -9.09 -4.69
C HIS A 139 17.73 -9.81 -4.86
N ILE A 140 17.68 -11.13 -4.91
CA ILE A 140 18.85 -11.99 -5.09
C ILE A 140 18.58 -12.86 -6.32
N PHE A 141 19.46 -12.79 -7.30
CA PHE A 141 19.39 -13.60 -8.51
C PHE A 141 20.53 -14.61 -8.50
N THR A 142 20.19 -15.89 -8.59
CA THR A 142 21.15 -16.99 -8.58
C THR A 142 20.99 -17.89 -9.80
N ILE A 143 22.04 -18.06 -10.59
CA ILE A 143 22.11 -19.11 -11.62
C ILE A 143 22.18 -20.45 -10.90
N GLY A 144 21.09 -21.20 -10.95
CA GLY A 144 20.99 -22.54 -10.39
C GLY A 144 21.78 -23.54 -11.20
N ASN A 145 21.60 -23.52 -12.52
CA ASN A 145 22.50 -24.19 -13.45
C ASN A 145 22.46 -23.60 -14.86
N ALA A 146 23.56 -23.81 -15.59
CA ALA A 146 23.63 -23.64 -17.04
C ALA A 146 24.36 -24.87 -17.63
N ASP A 147 23.63 -25.72 -18.35
CA ASP A 147 24.18 -26.93 -18.97
C ASP A 147 24.14 -26.78 -20.49
N PHE A 148 25.27 -27.01 -21.16
CA PHE A 148 25.35 -27.02 -22.61
C PHE A 148 26.37 -28.04 -23.10
N ALA A 149 26.29 -28.38 -24.39
CA ALA A 149 27.20 -29.29 -25.05
C ALA A 149 27.93 -28.60 -26.22
N ILE A 150 29.18 -29.01 -26.44
CA ILE A 150 30.00 -28.58 -27.57
C ILE A 150 30.34 -29.81 -28.39
N THR A 151 30.02 -29.81 -29.68
CA THR A 151 30.35 -30.91 -30.60
C THR A 151 31.08 -30.41 -31.84
N ASN A 152 31.90 -31.28 -32.43
CA ASN A 152 32.65 -30.99 -33.64
C ASN A 152 32.11 -31.78 -34.84
N SER A 153 31.77 -31.09 -35.91
CA SER A 153 31.31 -31.71 -37.16
C SER A 153 32.44 -31.89 -38.19
N THR A 154 33.53 -31.15 -38.05
CA THR A 154 34.69 -31.17 -38.94
C THR A 154 35.99 -30.97 -38.16
N LYS A 155 37.14 -31.20 -38.81
CA LYS A 155 38.45 -30.83 -38.26
C LYS A 155 38.50 -29.31 -38.03
N LEU A 156 38.82 -28.89 -36.80
CA LEU A 156 38.91 -27.48 -36.43
C LEU A 156 40.26 -26.86 -36.84
N THR A 157 40.24 -25.54 -37.06
CA THR A 157 41.42 -24.69 -37.25
C THR A 157 41.56 -23.74 -36.07
N ASP A 158 42.79 -23.33 -35.76
CA ASP A 158 43.05 -22.36 -34.70
C ASP A 158 42.16 -21.11 -34.83
N GLY A 159 41.57 -20.67 -33.72
CA GLY A 159 40.62 -19.55 -33.69
C GLY A 159 39.23 -19.84 -34.25
N ALA A 160 38.90 -21.09 -34.59
CA ALA A 160 37.53 -21.47 -34.96
C ALA A 160 36.57 -21.07 -33.84
N LYS A 161 35.54 -20.31 -34.18
CA LYS A 161 34.61 -19.69 -33.23
C LYS A 161 33.17 -20.04 -33.55
N CYS A 162 32.38 -20.32 -32.52
CA CYS A 162 30.92 -20.36 -32.59
C CYS A 162 30.34 -19.51 -31.44
N SER A 163 29.28 -18.76 -31.74
CA SER A 163 28.52 -18.01 -30.74
C SER A 163 27.05 -18.42 -30.85
N LEU A 164 26.48 -18.86 -29.73
CA LEU A 164 25.06 -19.15 -29.58
C LEU A 164 24.42 -18.00 -28.82
N THR A 165 23.46 -17.33 -29.45
CA THR A 165 22.72 -16.22 -28.85
C THR A 165 21.22 -16.46 -28.90
N GLY A 166 20.49 -16.01 -27.89
CA GLY A 166 19.03 -16.00 -27.88
C GLY A 166 18.51 -15.44 -26.57
N THR A 167 17.20 -15.58 -26.38
CA THR A 167 16.47 -15.07 -25.22
C THR A 167 15.56 -16.16 -24.66
N MET A 168 15.46 -16.20 -23.34
CA MET A 168 14.56 -17.06 -22.58
C MET A 168 13.59 -16.18 -21.79
N ASP A 169 12.30 -16.26 -22.11
CA ASP A 169 11.23 -15.41 -21.57
C ASP A 169 10.46 -16.13 -20.46
N TRP A 170 10.23 -15.42 -19.35
CA TRP A 170 9.28 -15.78 -18.31
C TRP A 170 8.58 -14.54 -17.74
N TRP A 171 7.28 -14.63 -17.49
CA TRP A 171 6.54 -13.59 -16.77
C TRP A 171 5.64 -14.16 -15.69
N ALA A 172 5.33 -13.32 -14.71
CA ALA A 172 4.33 -13.58 -13.70
C ALA A 172 3.71 -12.27 -13.18
N SER A 173 2.54 -12.38 -12.60
CA SER A 173 1.80 -11.28 -11.98
C SER A 173 1.24 -11.71 -10.63
N ASP A 174 0.98 -10.76 -9.73
CA ASP A 174 0.36 -11.00 -8.42
C ASP A 174 1.16 -11.97 -7.53
N ILE A 175 2.49 -11.76 -7.45
CA ILE A 175 3.36 -12.54 -6.56
C ILE A 175 3.38 -11.90 -5.16
N LYS A 176 3.10 -12.72 -4.15
CA LYS A 176 2.94 -12.30 -2.76
C LYS A 176 4.17 -12.72 -1.95
N VAL A 177 4.81 -11.75 -1.30
CA VAL A 177 5.97 -11.97 -0.44
C VAL A 177 5.61 -11.51 0.97
N PHE A 178 5.44 -12.48 1.87
CA PHE A 178 5.09 -12.20 3.26
C PHE A 178 6.33 -11.77 4.05
N LYS A 179 6.20 -10.75 4.91
CA LYS A 179 7.30 -10.17 5.69
C LYS A 179 8.06 -11.17 6.58
N GLU A 180 7.45 -12.29 6.92
CA GLU A 180 8.05 -13.31 7.77
C GLU A 180 9.05 -14.22 7.05
N ASP A 181 9.08 -14.24 5.72
CA ASP A 181 9.91 -15.17 4.96
C ASP A 181 10.45 -14.56 3.66
N ILE A 182 11.42 -15.25 3.07
CA ILE A 182 11.98 -14.93 1.76
C ILE A 182 11.18 -15.71 0.72
N ALA A 183 10.65 -15.04 -0.30
CA ALA A 183 10.07 -15.74 -1.43
C ALA A 183 11.17 -16.36 -2.30
N ASP A 184 10.98 -17.61 -2.74
CA ASP A 184 11.90 -18.33 -3.62
C ASP A 184 11.19 -18.71 -4.92
N ILE A 185 11.58 -18.05 -6.00
CA ILE A 185 11.03 -18.26 -7.35
C ILE A 185 12.08 -18.95 -8.19
N CYS A 186 11.80 -20.17 -8.64
CA CYS A 186 12.67 -20.91 -9.56
C CYS A 186 12.09 -20.86 -10.96
N VAL A 187 12.77 -20.15 -11.86
CA VAL A 187 12.49 -20.10 -13.29
C VAL A 187 13.41 -21.08 -13.99
N TYR A 188 12.85 -21.95 -14.83
CA TYR A 188 13.62 -23.00 -15.49
C TYR A 188 13.18 -23.25 -16.92
N TRP A 189 14.17 -23.49 -17.78
CA TRP A 189 13.99 -23.97 -19.15
C TRP A 189 14.72 -25.31 -19.25
N GLN A 190 13.95 -26.40 -19.23
CA GLN A 190 14.46 -27.78 -19.25
C GLN A 190 13.47 -28.70 -19.99
N ASP A 191 13.94 -29.88 -20.40
CA ASP A 191 13.18 -31.01 -20.97
C ASP A 191 12.50 -30.79 -22.34
N ASP A 192 11.96 -29.61 -22.63
CA ASP A 192 11.28 -29.28 -23.90
C ASP A 192 11.85 -28.03 -24.62
N TRP A 193 13.00 -27.53 -24.15
CA TRP A 193 13.69 -26.38 -24.73
C TRP A 193 15.14 -26.74 -25.09
N GLU A 194 15.54 -26.39 -26.31
CA GLU A 194 16.91 -26.52 -26.80
C GLU A 194 17.20 -25.37 -27.76
N ALA A 195 18.34 -24.72 -27.58
CA ALA A 195 18.88 -23.76 -28.52
C ALA A 195 20.25 -24.23 -29.01
N ASN A 196 20.50 -24.12 -30.32
CA ASN A 196 21.81 -24.49 -30.86
C ASN A 196 22.27 -23.54 -31.97
N ALA A 197 23.59 -23.47 -32.12
CA ALA A 197 24.23 -22.74 -33.20
C ALA A 197 25.44 -23.53 -33.69
N THR A 198 25.66 -23.51 -35.01
CA THR A 198 26.81 -24.15 -35.64
C THR A 198 27.58 -23.14 -36.46
N ALA A 199 28.88 -23.00 -36.19
CA ALA A 199 29.79 -22.16 -36.96
C ALA A 199 31.22 -22.71 -36.89
N ASN A 200 31.95 -22.61 -38.01
CA ASN A 200 33.36 -23.02 -38.10
C ASN A 200 33.65 -24.46 -37.63
N GLY A 201 32.69 -25.37 -37.84
CA GLY A 201 32.80 -26.78 -37.46
C GLY A 201 32.45 -27.08 -36.00
N ILE A 202 32.21 -26.06 -35.17
CA ILE A 202 31.77 -26.17 -33.77
C ILE A 202 30.24 -26.01 -33.72
N THR A 203 29.57 -26.86 -32.96
CA THR A 203 28.16 -26.70 -32.59
C THR A 203 28.06 -26.55 -31.08
N VAL A 204 27.36 -25.52 -30.63
CA VAL A 204 27.00 -25.30 -29.22
C VAL A 204 25.51 -25.58 -29.07
N THR A 205 25.13 -26.42 -28.11
CA THR A 205 23.74 -26.76 -27.79
C THR A 205 23.47 -26.46 -26.32
N PHE A 206 22.55 -25.54 -26.04
CA PHE A 206 22.12 -25.14 -24.70
C PHE A 206 20.73 -25.72 -24.44
N ASP A 207 20.60 -26.57 -23.41
CA ASP A 207 19.39 -27.38 -23.20
C ASP A 207 18.84 -27.36 -21.77
N ARG A 208 19.58 -26.80 -20.79
CA ARG A 208 19.09 -26.63 -19.42
C ARG A 208 19.59 -25.35 -18.79
N PHE A 209 18.66 -24.57 -18.28
CA PHE A 209 18.96 -23.39 -17.49
C PHE A 209 17.99 -23.26 -16.32
N ARG A 210 18.52 -22.86 -15.16
CA ARG A 210 17.72 -22.49 -13.99
C ARG A 210 18.21 -21.18 -13.40
N LEU A 211 17.27 -20.31 -13.11
CA LEU A 211 17.45 -19.05 -12.41
C LEU A 211 16.58 -19.07 -11.15
N TYR A 212 17.17 -18.78 -10.01
CA TYR A 212 16.44 -18.49 -8.78
C TYR A 212 16.36 -16.97 -8.59
N TRP A 213 15.18 -16.47 -8.29
CA TRP A 213 14.94 -15.13 -7.82
C TRP A 213 14.38 -15.19 -6.41
N ASN A 214 15.21 -14.80 -5.44
CA ASN A 214 14.81 -14.69 -4.05
C ASN A 214 14.49 -13.24 -3.71
N ILE A 215 13.35 -13.01 -3.05
CA ILE A 215 12.87 -11.68 -2.69
C ILE A 215 12.75 -11.62 -1.17
N ALA A 216 13.60 -10.81 -0.55
CA ALA A 216 13.62 -10.62 0.89
C ALA A 216 12.94 -9.28 1.25
N PRO A 217 11.83 -9.31 2.02
CA PRO A 217 11.06 -8.12 2.37
C PRO A 217 11.79 -7.21 3.39
N PRO A 218 11.49 -5.90 3.43
CA PRO A 218 12.10 -4.93 4.35
C PRO A 218 11.51 -4.96 5.76
N GLY A 219 10.84 -6.04 6.15
CA GLY A 219 10.06 -6.15 7.40
C GLY A 219 8.57 -5.82 7.24
N GLU A 220 8.12 -5.49 6.03
CA GLU A 220 6.71 -5.34 5.64
C GLU A 220 6.42 -6.25 4.44
N ASP A 221 5.14 -6.58 4.23
CA ASP A 221 4.75 -7.42 3.09
C ASP A 221 5.07 -6.70 1.78
N VAL A 222 5.51 -7.46 0.78
CA VAL A 222 5.82 -6.98 -0.57
C VAL A 222 4.92 -7.68 -1.57
N HIS A 223 4.47 -6.94 -2.55
CA HIS A 223 3.69 -7.44 -3.66
C HIS A 223 4.43 -7.10 -4.95
N ILE A 224 4.80 -8.11 -5.73
CA ILE A 224 5.28 -7.92 -7.11
C ILE A 224 4.06 -7.96 -8.02
N ASP A 225 3.60 -6.79 -8.44
CA ASP A 225 2.39 -6.64 -9.24
C ASP A 225 2.61 -7.29 -10.62
N TRP A 226 3.82 -7.14 -11.15
CA TRP A 226 4.26 -7.70 -12.43
C TRP A 226 5.76 -8.00 -12.41
N ALA A 227 6.17 -9.09 -13.06
CA ALA A 227 7.56 -9.41 -13.32
C ALA A 227 7.70 -9.98 -14.73
N HIS A 228 8.71 -9.52 -15.45
CA HIS A 228 9.09 -9.99 -16.77
C HIS A 228 10.59 -10.22 -16.81
N ILE A 229 11.00 -11.49 -16.85
CA ILE A 229 12.37 -11.94 -16.79
C ILE A 229 12.74 -12.51 -18.15
N ASP A 230 13.35 -11.68 -18.97
CA ASP A 230 14.05 -12.09 -20.17
C ASP A 230 15.52 -12.34 -19.86
N VAL A 231 15.98 -13.56 -20.13
CA VAL A 231 17.38 -13.94 -20.00
C VAL A 231 17.99 -14.02 -21.39
N ASP A 232 18.61 -12.93 -21.81
CA ASP A 232 19.45 -12.93 -22.99
C ASP A 232 20.74 -13.70 -22.69
N TYR A 233 21.11 -14.62 -23.57
CA TYR A 233 22.34 -15.38 -23.45
C TYR A 233 23.22 -15.22 -24.69
N ASN A 234 24.53 -15.21 -24.45
CA ASN A 234 25.55 -15.32 -25.48
C ASN A 234 26.64 -16.26 -24.98
N ILE A 235 26.65 -17.47 -25.52
CA ILE A 235 27.67 -18.50 -25.25
C ILE A 235 28.63 -18.52 -26.44
N THR A 236 29.85 -18.08 -26.22
CA THR A 236 30.90 -18.06 -27.23
C THR A 236 31.95 -19.11 -26.92
N VAL A 237 32.26 -19.94 -27.91
CA VAL A 237 33.30 -20.98 -27.86
C VAL A 237 34.35 -20.68 -28.93
N VAL A 238 35.62 -20.67 -28.53
CA VAL A 238 36.76 -20.46 -29.43
C VAL A 238 37.75 -21.61 -29.25
N TYR A 239 38.12 -22.27 -30.34
CA TYR A 239 39.13 -23.34 -30.33
C TYR A 239 40.55 -22.76 -30.39
N ILE A 240 41.42 -23.25 -29.53
CA ILE A 240 42.84 -22.92 -29.44
C ILE A 240 43.66 -24.15 -29.82
N ALA A 241 44.31 -24.11 -30.98
CA ALA A 241 45.02 -25.26 -31.53
C ALA A 241 46.31 -25.61 -30.78
N ALA A 242 46.95 -24.62 -30.15
CA ALA A 242 48.18 -24.83 -29.38
C ALA A 242 47.96 -25.77 -28.19
N ASP A 243 46.80 -25.67 -27.55
CA ASP A 243 46.44 -26.38 -26.32
C ASP A 243 45.44 -27.53 -26.56
N ASP A 244 44.99 -27.70 -27.82
CA ASP A 244 43.87 -28.57 -28.22
C ASP A 244 42.66 -28.42 -27.28
N ALA A 245 42.25 -27.18 -27.06
CA ALA A 245 41.25 -26.82 -26.05
C ALA A 245 40.31 -25.71 -26.52
N TYR A 246 39.22 -25.51 -25.78
CA TYR A 246 38.28 -24.41 -25.96
C TYR A 246 38.47 -23.33 -24.89
N ASN A 247 38.32 -22.08 -25.32
CA ASN A 247 38.01 -20.97 -24.44
C ASN A 247 36.53 -20.62 -24.61
N ILE A 248 35.86 -20.46 -23.48
CA ILE A 248 34.41 -20.34 -23.40
C ILE A 248 34.09 -19.05 -22.65
N THR A 249 33.17 -18.27 -23.21
CA THR A 249 32.59 -17.10 -22.56
C THR A 249 31.09 -17.30 -22.50
N ILE A 250 30.52 -17.19 -21.31
CA ILE A 250 29.08 -17.16 -21.08
C ILE A 250 28.74 -15.76 -20.62
N TRP A 251 27.84 -15.12 -21.35
CA TRP A 251 27.26 -13.85 -20.97
C TRP A 251 25.76 -14.03 -20.85
N LEU A 252 25.21 -13.67 -19.70
CA LEU A 252 23.77 -13.67 -19.44
C LEU A 252 23.36 -12.26 -19.05
N ASN A 253 22.22 -11.80 -19.56
CA ASN A 253 21.66 -10.51 -19.23
C ASN A 253 20.18 -10.67 -18.93
N ILE A 254 19.84 -10.59 -17.65
CA ILE A 254 18.45 -10.61 -17.19
C ILE A 254 17.91 -9.20 -17.29
N ASN A 255 16.79 -9.03 -17.98
CA ASN A 255 16.14 -7.74 -18.23
C ASN A 255 14.64 -7.94 -18.48
N GLY A 256 13.92 -6.86 -18.79
CA GLY A 256 12.50 -6.91 -19.16
C GLY A 256 12.19 -6.45 -20.59
N GLU A 257 13.21 -6.37 -21.46
CA GLU A 257 13.12 -5.80 -22.81
C GLU A 257 12.28 -6.67 -23.75
N GLY A 258 11.28 -6.09 -24.40
CA GLY A 258 10.40 -6.81 -25.33
C GLY A 258 8.90 -6.57 -25.12
N LEU A 259 8.54 -5.74 -24.14
CA LEU A 259 7.17 -5.27 -23.87
C LEU A 259 7.00 -3.79 -24.22
N GLU A 260 5.81 -3.22 -23.96
CA GLU A 260 5.53 -1.80 -24.26
C GLU A 260 6.38 -0.84 -23.40
N ASP A 261 6.77 -1.26 -22.18
CA ASP A 261 7.45 -0.43 -21.18
C ASP A 261 8.82 -1.00 -20.70
N ASP A 262 9.28 -2.15 -21.19
CA ASP A 262 10.59 -2.77 -20.88
C ASP A 262 10.95 -2.90 -19.38
N GLN A 263 9.95 -3.15 -18.53
CA GLN A 263 10.09 -3.28 -17.07
C GLN A 263 10.53 -4.69 -16.67
N LEU A 264 11.55 -4.82 -15.82
CA LEU A 264 11.95 -6.08 -15.21
C LEU A 264 10.93 -6.53 -14.14
N TYR A 265 10.53 -5.60 -13.26
CA TYR A 265 9.45 -5.83 -12.31
C TYR A 265 8.80 -4.52 -11.83
N ASP A 266 7.53 -4.63 -11.44
CA ASP A 266 6.77 -3.65 -10.68
C ASP A 266 6.45 -4.22 -9.30
N GLU A 267 6.71 -3.43 -8.26
CA GLU A 267 6.42 -3.83 -6.90
C GLU A 267 5.82 -2.72 -6.05
N ARG A 268 5.22 -3.15 -4.94
CA ARG A 268 4.67 -2.25 -3.93
C ARG A 268 4.70 -2.85 -2.53
N ILE A 269 4.74 -1.96 -1.54
CA ILE A 269 4.42 -2.24 -0.15
C ILE A 269 2.93 -1.90 0.04
N PRO A 270 2.05 -2.89 0.26
CA PRO A 270 0.59 -2.66 0.31
C PRO A 270 0.12 -1.76 1.45
N GLY A 271 0.94 -1.62 2.49
CA GLY A 271 0.61 -0.88 3.71
C GLY A 271 -0.42 -1.63 4.58
N ARG A 272 -0.97 -0.92 5.55
CA ARG A 272 -1.90 -1.48 6.53
C ARG A 272 -2.95 -0.48 7.00
N TYR A 273 -4.06 -1.01 7.50
CA TYR A 273 -4.92 -0.27 8.42
C TYR A 273 -4.49 -0.60 9.86
N GLU A 274 -4.02 0.40 10.61
CA GLU A 274 -3.62 0.22 12.01
C GLU A 274 -4.77 -0.26 12.89
N TRP A 275 -6.00 0.14 12.56
CA TRP A 275 -7.17 -0.10 13.39
C TRP A 275 -8.36 -0.62 12.59
N VAL A 276 -9.07 -1.58 13.17
CA VAL A 276 -10.46 -1.90 12.86
C VAL A 276 -11.29 -1.66 14.11
N VAL A 277 -12.25 -0.75 14.02
CA VAL A 277 -12.98 -0.23 15.18
C VAL A 277 -14.46 -0.47 15.05
N VAL A 278 -15.04 -0.96 16.14
CA VAL A 278 -16.48 -0.99 16.36
C VAL A 278 -16.82 -0.20 17.62
N GLY A 279 -18.06 0.26 17.72
CA GLY A 279 -18.48 0.99 18.89
C GLY A 279 -18.57 0.12 20.14
N ASN A 280 -18.28 0.69 21.31
CA ASN A 280 -18.51 0.04 22.60
C ASN A 280 -19.99 -0.32 22.80
N HIS A 281 -20.88 0.59 22.38
CA HIS A 281 -22.33 0.42 22.44
C HIS A 281 -22.90 -0.19 21.15
N SER A 282 -22.04 -0.75 20.29
CA SER A 282 -22.46 -1.47 19.10
C SER A 282 -23.15 -2.80 19.44
N ARG A 283 -23.80 -3.39 18.46
CA ARG A 283 -24.35 -4.75 18.57
C ARG A 283 -23.39 -5.73 17.90
N ALA A 284 -23.50 -7.02 18.25
CA ALA A 284 -22.62 -8.06 17.69
C ALA A 284 -22.59 -8.09 16.16
N LEU A 285 -23.67 -7.64 15.50
CA LEU A 285 -23.76 -7.49 14.04
C LEU A 285 -22.68 -6.56 13.44
N ASP A 286 -22.25 -5.52 14.15
CA ASP A 286 -21.23 -4.58 13.67
C ASP A 286 -19.85 -5.26 13.75
N SER A 287 -19.60 -6.08 14.77
CA SER A 287 -18.39 -6.91 14.86
C SER A 287 -18.34 -7.99 13.77
N VAL A 288 -19.48 -8.59 13.42
CA VAL A 288 -19.56 -9.53 12.29
C VAL A 288 -19.28 -8.78 10.98
N GLY A 289 -19.83 -7.58 10.80
CA GLY A 289 -19.53 -6.72 9.65
C GLY A 289 -18.05 -6.35 9.56
N ALA A 290 -17.44 -5.94 10.67
CA ALA A 290 -16.03 -5.61 10.75
C ALA A 290 -15.11 -6.78 10.38
N ALA A 291 -15.49 -8.02 10.72
CA ALA A 291 -14.77 -9.21 10.30
C ALA A 291 -14.78 -9.41 8.78
N LEU A 292 -15.92 -9.16 8.12
CA LEU A 292 -16.05 -9.25 6.65
C LEU A 292 -15.21 -8.18 5.95
N VAL A 293 -15.23 -6.94 6.45
CA VAL A 293 -14.46 -5.83 5.91
C VAL A 293 -12.96 -6.07 6.07
N SER A 294 -12.53 -6.56 7.24
CA SER A 294 -11.13 -6.93 7.49
C SER A 294 -10.66 -8.02 6.54
N ALA A 295 -11.49 -9.05 6.32
CA ALA A 295 -11.20 -10.12 5.36
C ALA A 295 -11.10 -9.59 3.91
N ALA A 296 -11.94 -8.61 3.53
CA ALA A 296 -11.90 -8.00 2.21
C ALA A 296 -10.56 -7.29 1.94
N PHE A 297 -10.06 -6.52 2.92
CA PHE A 297 -8.75 -5.87 2.82
C PHE A 297 -7.59 -6.86 2.82
N LYS A 298 -7.63 -7.89 3.66
CA LYS A 298 -6.62 -8.97 3.65
C LYS A 298 -6.57 -9.71 2.31
N ASN A 299 -7.71 -9.91 1.64
CA ASN A 299 -7.75 -10.47 0.28
C ASN A 299 -7.09 -9.57 -0.76
N LYS A 300 -7.03 -8.25 -0.51
CA LYS A 300 -6.29 -7.26 -1.30
C LYS A 300 -4.87 -7.03 -0.78
N GLN A 301 -4.38 -7.90 0.11
CA GLN A 301 -3.06 -7.83 0.76
C GLN A 301 -2.79 -6.55 1.53
N VAL A 302 -3.84 -5.86 1.97
CA VAL A 302 -3.68 -4.77 2.92
C VAL A 302 -3.71 -5.38 4.31
N GLU A 303 -2.64 -5.17 5.07
CA GLU A 303 -2.54 -5.71 6.43
C GLU A 303 -3.52 -5.03 7.39
N ILE A 304 -3.89 -5.76 8.44
CA ILE A 304 -4.73 -5.25 9.52
C ILE A 304 -3.93 -5.30 10.81
N GLY A 305 -3.87 -4.17 11.51
CA GLY A 305 -3.23 -4.01 12.80
C GLY A 305 -4.07 -4.60 13.93
N LEU A 306 -4.68 -3.72 14.74
CA LEU A 306 -5.41 -4.10 15.94
C LEU A 306 -6.92 -3.88 15.80
N GLY A 307 -7.68 -4.70 16.51
CA GLY A 307 -9.07 -4.41 16.82
C GLY A 307 -9.16 -3.41 17.99
N GLY A 308 -10.07 -2.44 17.90
CA GLY A 308 -10.31 -1.46 18.95
C GLY A 308 -11.77 -1.10 19.13
N LEU A 309 -12.06 -0.40 20.22
CA LEU A 309 -13.34 0.26 20.46
C LEU A 309 -13.23 1.77 20.17
N ASP A 310 -14.36 2.43 20.01
CA ASP A 310 -14.39 3.90 20.04
C ASP A 310 -14.01 4.44 21.43
N MET A 311 -14.56 3.83 22.49
CA MET A 311 -14.39 4.18 23.91
C MET A 311 -14.27 2.93 24.82
N PRO A 312 -13.68 3.06 26.03
CA PRO A 312 -13.36 1.93 26.90
C PRO A 312 -14.58 1.21 27.41
N ASP A 313 -14.57 -0.12 27.33
CA ASP A 313 -15.50 -0.96 28.07
C ASP A 313 -14.96 -1.18 29.48
N ILE A 314 -15.37 -0.34 30.41
CA ILE A 314 -14.92 -0.43 31.81
C ILE A 314 -15.44 -1.67 32.53
N ALA A 315 -16.49 -2.33 32.03
CA ALA A 315 -17.15 -3.44 32.70
C ALA A 315 -16.53 -4.78 32.29
N TRP A 316 -16.35 -5.02 31.00
CA TRP A 316 -15.94 -6.33 30.47
C TRP A 316 -14.62 -6.31 29.69
N GLY A 317 -14.18 -5.14 29.23
CA GLY A 317 -12.98 -4.99 28.41
C GLY A 317 -12.07 -3.83 28.83
N PRO A 318 -11.73 -3.64 30.12
CA PRO A 318 -11.06 -2.41 30.59
C PRO A 318 -9.63 -2.24 30.07
N ARG A 319 -9.09 -3.26 29.40
CA ARG A 319 -7.74 -3.26 28.79
C ARG A 319 -7.78 -3.32 27.26
N LEU A 320 -8.97 -3.35 26.66
CA LEU A 320 -9.11 -3.28 25.21
C LEU A 320 -8.71 -1.89 24.72
N PRO A 321 -8.02 -1.80 23.56
CA PRO A 321 -7.76 -0.53 22.93
C PRO A 321 -9.01 0.27 22.63
N TYR A 322 -8.91 1.59 22.78
CA TYR A 322 -9.91 2.52 22.31
C TYR A 322 -9.28 3.79 21.75
N LEU A 323 -9.97 4.41 20.78
CA LEU A 323 -9.37 5.46 19.96
C LEU A 323 -9.71 6.88 20.39
N LEU A 324 -10.89 7.13 20.97
CA LEU A 324 -11.29 8.50 21.29
C LEU A 324 -10.65 9.02 22.58
N SER A 325 -10.49 10.34 22.63
CA SER A 325 -10.10 11.08 23.81
C SER A 325 -11.34 11.45 24.61
N ASP A 326 -11.33 11.21 25.91
CA ASP A 326 -12.39 11.69 26.80
C ASP A 326 -12.21 13.19 27.04
N MET A 327 -13.13 13.98 26.49
CA MET A 327 -13.13 15.44 26.56
C MET A 327 -14.13 15.99 27.59
N GLY A 328 -14.99 15.13 28.16
CA GLY A 328 -15.85 15.43 29.31
C GLY A 328 -17.14 16.25 29.06
N TYR A 329 -17.49 16.58 27.81
CA TYR A 329 -18.73 17.31 27.50
C TYR A 329 -19.76 16.45 26.74
N PRO A 330 -21.07 16.66 26.96
CA PRO A 330 -22.11 16.02 26.17
C PRO A 330 -22.12 16.51 24.72
N SER A 331 -22.74 15.73 23.83
CA SER A 331 -22.95 16.15 22.44
C SER A 331 -23.83 17.41 22.37
N TRP A 332 -23.46 18.36 21.51
CA TRP A 332 -24.26 19.55 21.23
C TRP A 332 -25.56 19.26 20.48
N ARG A 333 -25.59 18.14 19.73
CA ARG A 333 -26.77 17.70 18.94
C ARG A 333 -27.82 16.98 19.78
N GLY A 334 -27.61 16.85 21.10
CA GLY A 334 -28.32 15.86 21.90
C GLY A 334 -27.96 14.43 21.49
N GLY A 335 -26.77 14.25 20.89
CA GLY A 335 -26.21 12.95 20.50
C GLY A 335 -26.06 11.99 21.68
N PRO A 336 -25.64 10.75 21.41
CA PRO A 336 -26.01 9.60 22.23
C PRO A 336 -25.92 9.90 23.73
N ALA A 337 -27.08 9.98 24.38
CA ALA A 337 -27.23 10.51 25.75
C ALA A 337 -26.47 9.68 26.82
N TRP A 338 -25.88 8.56 26.41
CA TRP A 338 -25.08 7.67 27.21
C TRP A 338 -23.60 8.06 27.29
N THR A 339 -23.14 9.15 26.64
CA THR A 339 -21.72 9.57 26.67
C THR A 339 -21.51 11.10 26.77
N ASN A 340 -20.35 11.48 27.33
CA ASN A 340 -19.85 12.86 27.48
C ASN A 340 -18.44 13.02 26.89
N TRP A 341 -18.16 12.41 25.74
CA TRP A 341 -16.81 12.35 25.15
C TRP A 341 -16.46 13.49 24.20
N TYR A 342 -17.29 14.53 24.17
CA TYR A 342 -17.16 15.65 23.26
C TYR A 342 -16.40 16.81 23.91
N ASP A 343 -15.88 17.72 23.11
CA ASP A 343 -15.36 19.00 23.59
C ASP A 343 -16.48 20.01 23.92
N SER A 344 -16.11 21.18 24.45
CA SER A 344 -17.07 22.21 24.88
C SER A 344 -17.97 22.77 23.78
N ILE A 345 -17.66 22.51 22.49
CA ILE A 345 -18.49 22.88 21.35
C ILE A 345 -19.06 21.66 20.63
N GLY A 346 -18.88 20.47 21.21
CA GLY A 346 -19.52 19.23 20.83
C GLY A 346 -18.81 18.45 19.71
N ARG A 347 -17.48 18.60 19.55
CA ARG A 347 -16.67 17.82 18.60
C ARG A 347 -16.01 16.63 19.29
N LEU A 348 -15.73 15.58 18.51
CA LEU A 348 -14.94 14.44 18.95
C LEU A 348 -13.46 14.65 18.63
N ALA A 349 -12.59 14.00 19.40
CA ALA A 349 -11.14 14.01 19.18
C ALA A 349 -10.57 12.61 19.37
N LEU A 350 -9.64 12.23 18.49
CA LEU A 350 -8.87 11.01 18.62
C LEU A 350 -7.73 11.20 19.63
N ARG A 351 -7.35 10.13 20.31
CA ARG A 351 -6.11 10.07 21.09
C ARG A 351 -4.91 10.13 20.16
N ASP A 352 -3.75 10.51 20.70
CA ASP A 352 -2.51 10.41 19.94
C ASP A 352 -2.08 8.96 19.75
N ASP A 353 -1.95 8.22 20.86
CA ASP A 353 -1.52 6.82 20.86
C ASP A 353 -2.32 6.00 21.88
N TRP A 354 -2.47 4.71 21.63
CA TRP A 354 -3.05 3.78 22.60
C TRP A 354 -2.12 3.58 23.82
N CYS A 355 -0.85 3.30 23.55
CA CYS A 355 0.17 2.96 24.55
C CYS A 355 1.55 3.58 24.24
N THR A 356 1.58 4.81 23.70
CA THR A 356 2.79 5.55 23.24
C THR A 356 3.58 4.92 22.10
N THR A 357 3.27 3.68 21.71
CA THR A 357 3.96 2.94 20.64
C THR A 357 3.03 2.52 19.50
N TRP A 358 1.72 2.72 19.63
CA TRP A 358 0.76 2.41 18.58
C TRP A 358 -0.09 3.65 18.29
N PRO A 359 0.09 4.27 17.11
CA PRO A 359 -0.54 5.54 16.79
C PRO A 359 -2.05 5.37 16.61
N VAL A 360 -2.81 6.37 17.03
CA VAL A 360 -4.24 6.49 16.81
C VAL A 360 -4.50 7.68 15.89
N SER A 361 -4.21 8.91 16.35
CA SER A 361 -4.14 10.05 15.45
C SER A 361 -2.96 9.86 14.50
N SER A 362 -3.16 10.17 13.21
CA SER A 362 -2.26 9.93 12.08
C SER A 362 -2.16 8.48 11.58
N SER A 363 -3.14 7.63 11.91
CA SER A 363 -3.21 6.24 11.45
C SER A 363 -4.31 6.02 10.41
N ASN A 364 -4.30 4.86 9.75
CA ASN A 364 -5.37 4.38 8.91
C ASN A 364 -6.35 3.56 9.76
N VAL A 365 -7.63 3.95 9.76
CA VAL A 365 -8.69 3.41 10.61
C VAL A 365 -9.84 2.92 9.75
N ILE A 366 -10.22 1.65 9.92
CA ILE A 366 -11.51 1.12 9.47
C ILE A 366 -12.50 1.29 10.61
N SER A 367 -13.63 1.95 10.37
CA SER A 367 -14.71 2.09 11.36
C SER A 367 -15.99 1.44 10.84
N VAL A 368 -16.55 0.52 11.63
CA VAL A 368 -17.80 -0.18 11.30
C VAL A 368 -18.88 0.11 12.33
N GLY A 369 -20.09 0.36 11.86
CA GLY A 369 -21.26 0.71 12.67
C GLY A 369 -21.54 2.22 12.63
N GLY A 370 -22.82 2.58 12.68
CA GLY A 370 -23.28 3.95 12.48
C GLY A 370 -22.88 4.92 13.59
N PRO A 371 -22.87 6.24 13.33
CA PRO A 371 -22.52 7.27 14.31
C PRO A 371 -23.17 7.11 15.70
N PRO A 372 -24.48 6.76 15.82
CA PRO A 372 -25.10 6.59 17.13
C PRO A 372 -24.61 5.39 17.94
N ALA A 373 -23.92 4.44 17.30
CA ALA A 373 -23.40 3.22 17.92
C ALA A 373 -21.87 3.23 18.05
N ASN A 374 -21.17 3.94 17.15
CA ASN A 374 -19.73 4.04 17.07
C ASN A 374 -19.30 5.50 16.86
N LEU A 375 -18.73 6.10 17.90
CA LEU A 375 -18.31 7.50 17.90
C LEU A 375 -17.10 7.77 16.99
N VAL A 376 -16.26 6.77 16.67
CA VAL A 376 -15.20 6.95 15.66
C VAL A 376 -15.82 7.12 14.27
N THR A 377 -16.92 6.42 13.97
CA THR A 377 -17.69 6.68 12.75
C THR A 377 -18.32 8.08 12.80
N GLU A 378 -18.83 8.52 13.95
CA GLU A 378 -19.36 9.88 14.11
C GLU A 378 -18.30 10.96 13.85
N TYR A 379 -17.08 10.76 14.33
CA TYR A 379 -15.95 11.64 14.03
C TYR A 379 -15.78 11.85 12.53
N PHE A 380 -15.75 10.76 11.75
CA PHE A 380 -15.59 10.86 10.29
C PHE A 380 -16.85 11.33 9.56
N ASN A 381 -18.04 11.05 10.08
CA ASN A 381 -19.32 11.42 9.47
C ASN A 381 -19.47 12.94 9.23
N GLU A 382 -18.79 13.79 10.02
CA GLU A 382 -18.80 15.24 9.82
C GLU A 382 -17.93 15.72 8.65
N PHE A 383 -17.11 14.83 8.08
CA PHE A 383 -16.17 15.13 7.00
C PHE A 383 -16.51 14.47 5.67
N THR A 384 -17.52 13.60 5.62
CA THR A 384 -17.87 12.81 4.44
C THR A 384 -19.01 13.43 3.64
N GLU A 385 -19.07 13.08 2.35
CA GLU A 385 -20.06 13.60 1.42
C GLU A 385 -21.41 12.90 1.52
N ALA A 386 -21.45 11.71 2.13
CA ALA A 386 -22.68 11.11 2.66
C ALA A 386 -22.62 11.17 4.18
N MET A 387 -23.59 11.83 4.81
CA MET A 387 -23.64 11.99 6.27
C MET A 387 -24.95 11.44 6.84
N MET A 388 -24.85 10.71 7.95
CA MET A 388 -26.00 10.40 8.77
C MET A 388 -26.43 11.65 9.54
N ILE A 389 -27.68 12.05 9.33
CA ILE A 389 -28.39 12.99 10.17
C ILE A 389 -29.27 12.19 11.11
N TYR A 390 -28.89 12.13 12.38
CA TYR A 390 -29.74 11.58 13.43
C TYR A 390 -30.25 12.75 14.30
N GLY A 391 -31.55 12.80 14.56
CA GLY A 391 -32.24 13.98 15.08
C GLY A 391 -32.68 14.93 13.98
N ILE A 392 -32.73 16.23 14.29
CA ILE A 392 -33.26 17.28 13.40
C ILE A 392 -32.18 18.32 13.14
N LEU A 393 -31.86 18.57 11.88
CA LEU A 393 -31.06 19.72 11.48
C LEU A 393 -31.93 20.80 10.83
N PRO A 394 -31.60 22.10 11.05
CA PRO A 394 -32.22 23.20 10.32
C PRO A 394 -32.09 22.97 8.81
N PRO A 395 -32.97 23.59 7.99
CA PRO A 395 -32.99 23.35 6.56
C PRO A 395 -31.64 23.68 5.92
N LEU A 396 -30.96 22.65 5.41
CA LEU A 396 -29.88 22.79 4.41
C LEU A 396 -30.47 22.79 2.99
N THR A 397 -31.75 22.42 2.86
CA THR A 397 -32.61 22.49 1.67
C THR A 397 -33.87 23.31 2.00
N THR A 398 -34.97 23.16 1.24
CA THR A 398 -36.27 23.77 1.59
C THR A 398 -36.92 23.17 2.83
N ASP A 399 -36.51 21.95 3.23
CA ASP A 399 -37.10 21.18 4.31
C ASP A 399 -36.07 20.84 5.41
N TYR A 400 -36.57 20.52 6.60
CA TYR A 400 -35.74 20.01 7.69
C TYR A 400 -35.20 18.62 7.33
N LEU A 401 -33.91 18.39 7.60
CA LEU A 401 -33.34 17.04 7.54
C LEU A 401 -33.61 16.36 8.86
N VAL A 402 -34.33 15.24 8.81
CA VAL A 402 -34.73 14.47 10.00
C VAL A 402 -34.45 13.01 9.75
N ASP A 403 -33.63 12.42 10.61
CA ASP A 403 -33.39 10.97 10.67
C ASP A 403 -33.18 10.32 9.28
N SER A 404 -32.09 10.71 8.61
CA SER A 404 -31.81 10.37 7.21
C SER A 404 -30.32 10.21 6.92
N ILE A 405 -29.97 9.52 5.84
CA ILE A 405 -28.65 9.66 5.21
C ILE A 405 -28.75 10.76 4.15
N PHE A 406 -27.99 11.84 4.33
CA PHE A 406 -28.01 13.00 3.45
C PHE A 406 -26.82 12.98 2.49
N ALA A 407 -27.11 13.10 1.20
CA ALA A 407 -26.11 13.21 0.14
C ALA A 407 -25.71 14.68 -0.04
N LEU A 408 -24.61 15.10 0.58
CA LEU A 408 -24.19 16.50 0.65
C LEU A 408 -23.76 17.05 -0.71
N SER A 409 -22.98 16.30 -1.49
CA SER A 409 -22.48 16.75 -2.80
C SER A 409 -23.42 16.44 -3.95
N CYS A 410 -24.52 15.73 -3.69
CA CYS A 410 -25.61 15.53 -4.64
C CYS A 410 -26.23 16.87 -5.04
N TRP A 411 -26.57 17.05 -6.32
CA TRP A 411 -27.20 18.29 -6.80
C TRP A 411 -28.62 18.44 -6.28
N ASN A 412 -29.37 17.35 -6.27
CA ASN A 412 -30.75 17.31 -5.80
C ASN A 412 -30.85 17.37 -4.27
N LYS A 413 -29.71 17.29 -3.55
CA LYS A 413 -29.63 17.28 -2.09
C LYS A 413 -30.58 16.25 -1.48
N THR A 414 -30.52 15.03 -2.01
CA THR A 414 -31.42 13.95 -1.62
C THR A 414 -31.15 13.48 -0.18
N ALA A 415 -32.22 13.22 0.55
CA ALA A 415 -32.19 12.58 1.87
C ALA A 415 -32.85 11.19 1.78
N TYR A 416 -32.10 10.17 2.17
CA TYR A 416 -32.50 8.77 2.10
C TYR A 416 -33.03 8.29 3.44
N HIS A 417 -34.21 7.67 3.43
CA HIS A 417 -34.93 7.23 4.63
C HIS A 417 -35.29 5.75 4.53
N VAL A 418 -34.99 4.99 5.57
CA VAL A 418 -35.40 3.59 5.68
C VAL A 418 -36.91 3.43 5.62
N GLN A 419 -37.37 2.31 5.07
CA GLN A 419 -38.80 2.02 4.92
C GLN A 419 -39.18 0.77 5.70
N PHE A 420 -40.36 0.83 6.34
CA PHE A 420 -40.92 -0.27 7.09
C PHE A 420 -42.33 -0.62 6.59
N SER A 421 -42.64 -1.91 6.51
CA SER A 421 -43.97 -2.42 6.21
C SER A 421 -44.31 -3.54 7.19
N GLY A 422 -45.44 -3.41 7.89
CA GLY A 422 -45.86 -4.42 8.87
C GLY A 422 -44.91 -4.57 10.07
N GLY A 423 -44.06 -3.58 10.34
CA GLY A 423 -43.04 -3.64 11.40
C GLY A 423 -41.70 -4.24 10.97
N GLU A 424 -41.61 -4.77 9.76
CA GLU A 424 -40.37 -5.26 9.16
C GLU A 424 -39.76 -4.19 8.26
N GLN A 425 -38.43 -4.11 8.24
CA GLN A 425 -37.74 -3.19 7.35
C GLN A 425 -37.78 -3.74 5.91
N THR A 426 -38.28 -2.95 4.97
CA THR A 426 -38.38 -3.32 3.54
C THR A 426 -37.28 -2.68 2.69
N VAL A 427 -36.83 -1.48 3.07
CA VAL A 427 -35.72 -0.78 2.40
C VAL A 427 -34.76 -0.24 3.44
N GLY A 428 -33.47 -0.51 3.24
CA GLY A 428 -32.36 -0.03 4.04
C GLY A 428 -31.43 0.89 3.26
N TYR A 429 -30.66 1.68 4.00
CA TYR A 429 -29.62 2.51 3.41
C TYR A 429 -28.33 2.42 4.23
N ALA A 430 -27.20 2.44 3.53
CA ALA A 430 -25.87 2.41 4.12
C ALA A 430 -24.90 3.34 3.39
N VAL A 431 -23.80 3.65 4.06
CA VAL A 431 -22.73 4.51 3.56
C VAL A 431 -21.43 3.74 3.57
N VAL A 432 -20.66 3.89 2.51
CA VAL A 432 -19.24 3.52 2.44
C VAL A 432 -18.47 4.79 2.09
N SER A 433 -17.52 5.20 2.92
CA SER A 433 -16.81 6.45 2.69
C SER A 433 -15.37 6.40 3.13
N THR A 434 -14.53 7.22 2.51
CA THR A 434 -13.17 7.47 2.98
C THR A 434 -12.90 8.96 3.12
N TYR A 435 -12.07 9.32 4.09
CA TYR A 435 -11.61 10.69 4.31
C TYR A 435 -10.22 10.70 4.95
N LYS A 436 -9.36 11.66 4.58
CA LYS A 436 -8.10 11.92 5.27
C LYS A 436 -8.20 13.26 6.01
N ASP A 437 -8.12 13.20 7.33
CA ASP A 437 -8.10 14.37 8.19
C ASP A 437 -6.76 15.12 8.12
N ILE A 438 -6.76 16.39 8.54
CA ILE A 438 -5.61 17.29 8.52
C ILE A 438 -4.45 16.80 9.39
N ASN A 439 -4.74 16.02 10.43
CA ASN A 439 -3.74 15.36 11.26
C ASN A 439 -3.15 14.08 10.60
N GLY A 440 -3.53 13.78 9.35
CA GLY A 440 -3.06 12.63 8.57
C GLY A 440 -3.85 11.35 8.79
N THR A 441 -4.79 11.31 9.73
CA THR A 441 -5.62 10.11 9.99
C THR A 441 -6.49 9.82 8.79
N VAL A 442 -6.48 8.59 8.29
CA VAL A 442 -7.36 8.13 7.21
C VAL A 442 -8.47 7.30 7.81
N GLY A 443 -9.71 7.69 7.54
CA GLY A 443 -10.89 6.88 7.84
C GLY A 443 -11.35 6.14 6.59
N PHE A 444 -11.61 4.85 6.72
CA PHE A 444 -12.50 4.09 5.85
C PHE A 444 -13.69 3.66 6.71
N ILE A 445 -14.86 4.23 6.45
CA ILE A 445 -16.06 4.00 7.27
C ILE A 445 -17.12 3.26 6.47
N ILE A 446 -17.77 2.31 7.13
CA ILE A 446 -18.91 1.59 6.57
C ILE A 446 -19.98 1.41 7.64
N TYR A 447 -21.17 1.93 7.36
CA TYR A 447 -22.27 1.89 8.30
C TYR A 447 -23.62 1.92 7.61
N GLY A 448 -24.59 1.27 8.23
CA GLY A 448 -25.99 1.36 7.86
C GLY A 448 -26.77 2.33 8.74
N TRP A 449 -28.00 2.65 8.32
CA TRP A 449 -28.96 3.31 9.20
C TRP A 449 -29.31 2.42 10.41
N THR A 450 -29.55 1.14 10.15
CA THR A 450 -29.69 0.11 11.18
C THR A 450 -28.48 -0.82 11.24
N GLY A 451 -28.39 -1.62 12.30
CA GLY A 451 -27.38 -2.67 12.40
C GLY A 451 -27.50 -3.76 11.31
N GLN A 452 -28.73 -4.02 10.86
CA GLN A 452 -28.97 -4.94 9.74
C GLN A 452 -28.41 -4.36 8.44
N ASP A 453 -28.62 -3.07 8.20
CA ASP A 453 -28.06 -2.34 7.05
C ASP A 453 -26.52 -2.38 7.08
N THR A 454 -25.90 -2.16 8.24
CA THR A 454 -24.43 -2.24 8.40
C THR A 454 -23.91 -3.61 7.98
N TYR A 455 -24.54 -4.69 8.47
CA TYR A 455 -24.11 -6.05 8.16
C TYR A 455 -24.17 -6.33 6.66
N TYR A 456 -25.28 -5.99 6.00
CA TYR A 456 -25.45 -6.28 4.57
C TYR A 456 -24.57 -5.37 3.70
N ALA A 457 -24.30 -4.14 4.11
CA ALA A 457 -23.29 -3.30 3.46
C ALA A 457 -21.89 -3.91 3.56
N CYS A 458 -21.50 -4.42 4.73
CA CYS A 458 -20.20 -5.08 4.94
C CYS A 458 -20.09 -6.39 4.13
N LYS A 459 -21.17 -7.16 4.04
CA LYS A 459 -21.23 -8.36 3.21
C LYS A 459 -21.08 -8.02 1.73
N TRP A 460 -21.84 -7.05 1.23
CA TRP A 460 -21.70 -6.57 -0.13
C TRP A 460 -20.27 -6.10 -0.41
N PHE A 461 -19.68 -5.31 0.50
CA PHE A 461 -18.30 -4.84 0.33
C PHE A 461 -17.31 -5.99 0.22
N HIS A 462 -17.45 -7.03 1.07
CA HIS A 462 -16.59 -8.19 1.05
C HIS A 462 -16.70 -9.03 -0.23
N GLU A 463 -17.92 -9.24 -0.73
CA GLU A 463 -18.18 -10.15 -1.85
C GLU A 463 -18.06 -9.46 -3.22
N GLU A 464 -18.46 -8.20 -3.31
CA GLU A 464 -18.63 -7.48 -4.58
C GLU A 464 -17.98 -6.10 -4.56
N GLY A 465 -18.25 -5.30 -3.52
CA GLY A 465 -17.86 -3.89 -3.46
C GLY A 465 -16.36 -3.68 -3.57
N ILE A 466 -15.53 -4.48 -2.89
CA ILE A 466 -14.06 -4.36 -2.94
C ILE A 466 -13.49 -4.53 -4.36
N PHE A 467 -14.16 -5.28 -5.23
CA PHE A 467 -13.80 -5.43 -6.64
C PHE A 467 -14.39 -4.29 -7.47
N GLN A 468 -15.68 -4.02 -7.31
CA GLN A 468 -16.39 -2.97 -8.06
C GLN A 468 -15.74 -1.60 -7.88
N LEU A 469 -15.25 -1.28 -6.68
CA LEU A 469 -14.61 0.01 -6.38
C LEU A 469 -13.35 0.28 -7.22
N GLN A 470 -12.69 -0.75 -7.76
CA GLN A 470 -11.52 -0.56 -8.63
C GLN A 470 -11.90 0.05 -9.98
N ASP A 471 -13.17 -0.05 -10.39
CA ASP A 471 -13.67 0.45 -11.67
C ASP A 471 -14.38 1.81 -11.55
N PHE A 472 -14.54 2.31 -10.31
CA PHE A 472 -15.30 3.53 -10.03
C PHE A 472 -14.59 4.76 -10.60
N PRO A 473 -15.34 5.82 -10.94
CA PRO A 473 -14.73 7.07 -11.37
C PRO A 473 -13.73 7.59 -10.33
N LEU A 474 -12.63 8.16 -10.82
CA LEU A 474 -11.67 8.84 -9.96
C LEU A 474 -12.38 9.93 -9.14
N CYS A 475 -11.90 10.15 -7.92
CA CYS A 475 -12.41 11.13 -6.96
C CYS A 475 -13.74 10.80 -6.26
N VAL A 476 -14.31 9.61 -6.42
CA VAL A 476 -15.40 9.14 -5.55
C VAL A 476 -14.85 8.89 -4.14
N THR A 477 -15.45 9.53 -3.14
CA THR A 477 -15.06 9.46 -1.72
C THR A 477 -16.14 8.88 -0.83
N SER A 478 -17.42 9.00 -1.21
CA SER A 478 -18.54 8.38 -0.50
C SER A 478 -19.52 7.70 -1.45
N LEU A 479 -20.17 6.65 -0.95
CA LEU A 479 -21.26 5.95 -1.60
C LEU A 479 -22.47 5.94 -0.69
N ILE A 480 -23.66 5.94 -1.30
CA ILE A 480 -24.88 5.52 -0.63
C ILE A 480 -25.35 4.23 -1.29
N LEU A 481 -25.61 3.22 -0.45
CA LEU A 481 -26.14 1.93 -0.84
C LEU A 481 -27.61 1.88 -0.47
N GLU A 482 -28.45 1.37 -1.37
CA GLU A 482 -29.81 0.93 -1.07
C GLU A 482 -29.84 -0.58 -0.91
N ILE A 483 -30.56 -1.05 0.10
CA ILE A 483 -30.70 -2.47 0.44
C ILE A 483 -32.18 -2.85 0.35
N ASP A 484 -32.54 -3.70 -0.60
CA ASP A 484 -33.90 -4.21 -0.74
C ASP A 484 -34.06 -5.52 0.05
N TYR A 485 -34.92 -5.47 1.09
CA TYR A 485 -35.26 -6.59 1.96
C TYR A 485 -36.49 -7.39 1.49
N SER A 486 -36.99 -7.14 0.27
CA SER A 486 -38.13 -7.87 -0.30
C SER A 486 -37.86 -9.36 -0.51
N THR A 487 -36.59 -9.75 -0.66
CA THR A 487 -36.16 -11.15 -0.86
C THR A 487 -35.14 -11.62 0.18
N HIS A 488 -35.06 -12.94 0.37
CA HIS A 488 -33.94 -13.59 1.05
C HIS A 488 -32.98 -14.17 -0.01
N SER A 489 -31.70 -13.81 -0.10
CA SER A 489 -30.97 -12.73 0.58
C SER A 489 -31.34 -11.33 0.05
N PRO A 490 -31.13 -10.26 0.85
CA PRO A 490 -31.33 -8.89 0.40
C PRO A 490 -30.40 -8.53 -0.74
N SER A 491 -30.89 -7.72 -1.68
CA SER A 491 -30.07 -7.15 -2.75
C SER A 491 -29.51 -5.81 -2.33
N VAL A 492 -28.26 -5.52 -2.69
CA VAL A 492 -27.58 -4.26 -2.39
C VAL A 492 -27.23 -3.58 -3.71
N SER A 493 -27.54 -2.29 -3.83
CA SER A 493 -27.23 -1.50 -5.01
C SER A 493 -26.63 -0.15 -4.62
N VAL A 494 -25.69 0.34 -5.42
CA VAL A 494 -25.13 1.68 -5.25
C VAL A 494 -26.08 2.70 -5.88
N VAL A 495 -26.65 3.58 -5.06
CA VAL A 495 -27.58 4.63 -5.52
C VAL A 495 -26.93 6.00 -5.65
N GLU A 496 -25.80 6.22 -4.98
CA GLU A 496 -25.00 7.44 -5.13
C GLU A 496 -23.50 7.14 -5.19
N CYS A 497 -22.79 7.83 -6.08
CA CYS A 497 -21.32 7.95 -6.07
C CYS A 497 -20.94 9.42 -5.91
N LEU A 498 -20.52 9.78 -4.71
CA LEU A 498 -20.27 11.15 -4.30
C LEU A 498 -18.78 11.42 -4.25
N GLY A 499 -18.35 12.55 -4.81
CA GLY A 499 -17.04 13.13 -4.60
C GLY A 499 -17.13 14.49 -3.88
N PRO A 500 -15.99 15.11 -3.52
CA PRO A 500 -15.96 16.30 -2.67
C PRO A 500 -16.71 17.53 -3.19
N ILE A 501 -16.92 17.61 -4.51
CA ILE A 501 -17.57 18.74 -5.18
C ILE A 501 -18.90 18.35 -5.81
N SER A 502 -19.03 17.12 -6.30
CA SER A 502 -20.17 16.70 -7.12
C SER A 502 -20.37 15.18 -7.07
N GLU A 503 -21.47 14.71 -7.65
CA GLU A 503 -21.80 13.29 -7.81
C GLU A 503 -21.57 12.80 -9.25
N THR A 504 -21.53 11.48 -9.43
CA THR A 504 -21.45 10.82 -10.74
C THR A 504 -22.22 9.50 -10.72
N LEU A 505 -22.48 8.92 -11.89
CA LEU A 505 -23.06 7.58 -12.00
C LEU A 505 -21.99 6.48 -11.93
N VAL A 506 -22.38 5.30 -11.43
CA VAL A 506 -21.54 4.07 -11.36
C VAL A 506 -21.17 3.57 -12.77
N HIS A 507 -22.09 3.70 -13.73
CA HIS A 507 -21.93 3.20 -15.10
C HIS A 507 -22.26 4.29 -16.12
N GLY A 508 -21.29 4.69 -16.94
CA GLY A 508 -21.45 5.75 -17.93
C GLY A 508 -20.15 6.52 -18.22
N VAL A 509 -20.29 7.77 -18.68
CA VAL A 509 -19.17 8.67 -18.96
C VAL A 509 -18.42 8.94 -17.65
N LYS A 510 -17.19 8.41 -17.57
CA LYS A 510 -16.30 8.58 -16.42
C LYS A 510 -15.78 10.03 -16.41
N GLY A 511 -16.27 10.84 -15.48
CA GLY A 511 -15.86 12.23 -15.27
C GLY A 511 -16.71 13.26 -16.05
N GLY A 512 -17.17 14.28 -15.33
CA GLY A 512 -17.97 15.38 -15.86
C GLY A 512 -19.01 15.88 -14.85
N ILE A 513 -19.50 17.10 -15.06
CA ILE A 513 -20.72 17.58 -14.42
C ILE A 513 -21.84 16.65 -14.91
N HIS A 514 -22.54 15.98 -13.99
CA HIS A 514 -23.73 15.19 -14.33
C HIS A 514 -24.67 16.07 -15.17
N PRO A 515 -25.10 15.65 -16.37
CA PRO A 515 -26.22 16.31 -17.03
C PRO A 515 -27.44 16.02 -16.17
N ASP A 516 -27.90 17.04 -15.45
CA ASP A 516 -29.13 17.13 -14.65
C ASP A 516 -30.25 16.19 -15.18
N PRO A 517 -31.02 15.51 -14.31
CA PRO A 517 -32.28 14.90 -14.73
C PRO A 517 -33.25 15.88 -15.41
#